data_AF-A0A934RTG6-F1
#
_entry.id   AF-A0A934RTG6-F1
#
_cell.length_a   1.000
_cell.length_b   1.000
_cell.length_c   1.000
_cell.angle_alpha   90.00
_cell.angle_beta   90.00
_cell.angle_gamma   90.00
#
_symmetry.space_group_name_H-M   'P 1'
#
loop_
_entity.id
_entity.type
_entity.pdbx_description
1 polymer ?
#
loop_
_entity_poly.entity_id
_entity_poly.type
_entity_poly.pdbx_seq_one_letter_code
_entity_poly.pdbx_strand_id
1 'polypeptide(L)'
;MEWLDRGLVAMESPAGIFLSWRVLGTDGDETGFNLYRNGKKITDLALSGPSNFLDQEGKVNDRYAVEAVQKNDILGRSQEVKVWPMKEPRKDARKKGITALPYLEIPLSPPSSEHRPGDMSVGDLDGDGEYELVFEWEGQQPYLEAIKLDGRRLWRIDCGPNVTRNKLAFLVYDFDGDGKAEVACKTGPRTRDGTGRFLSKGPAGEDNDREVLKRISGRLVEDPAYISVFKGETGAELASTLYWPPIGPESELEATWDDNYGHRASSIKAAVLYQNGSRPLLVFARGIYSRIAMQSYRWDGIRLEPVWTFDTEDPEHPEYRKYRGQGNHSLAVGDVDGDGSDELIYGACAIDHEGTGLYSTGMGHGDSHALGDLDPSHPGLEFYQGHENKTYGISMRAAGTGEILWESRSASDVGRAWAADVDARFPGAECTSIARPNTDCKGNVIETNYNSYSQPVYFDGDVQRELRNGTIISLGPSGRILEGWRYGAGTIHSSKKDANLVADILGDWREEIVFRRGDNQALLVFSSWLPTDRRNYTLMHDSTYRMNVVVQNIGYNQPAHLGFDFTQPAPKPAIRTIQSR
;
A
#
# COMPACT_ATOMS: atom_id res chain seq x y z
N MET A 1 7.61 8.72 11.46
CA MET A 1 6.59 8.95 10.42
C MET A 1 7.03 10.11 9.55
N GLU A 2 6.58 10.14 8.30
CA GLU A 2 6.90 11.20 7.36
C GLU A 2 6.41 12.57 7.86
N TRP A 3 7.17 13.62 7.60
CA TRP A 3 6.61 14.97 7.65
C TRP A 3 5.76 15.17 6.41
N LEU A 4 4.51 15.58 6.59
CA LEU A 4 3.57 15.79 5.50
C LEU A 4 3.12 17.25 5.48
N ASP A 5 2.98 17.79 4.28
CA ASP A 5 2.33 19.06 4.05
C ASP A 5 0.80 18.92 4.28
N ARG A 6 0.04 19.97 4.00
CA ARG A 6 -1.41 19.94 4.21
C ARG A 6 -2.18 19.11 3.17
N GLY A 7 -1.54 18.64 2.11
CA GLY A 7 -2.14 17.80 1.08
C GLY A 7 -3.38 18.42 0.46
N LEU A 8 -3.50 19.76 0.43
CA LEU A 8 -4.74 20.43 0.05
C LEU A 8 -5.14 20.03 -1.37
N VAL A 9 -6.38 19.56 -1.54
CA VAL A 9 -6.99 19.35 -2.85
C VAL A 9 -8.18 20.28 -3.03
N ALA A 10 -8.35 20.79 -4.24
CA ALA A 10 -9.48 21.62 -4.63
C ALA A 10 -10.15 21.00 -5.86
N MET A 11 -11.46 20.73 -5.78
CA MET A 11 -12.21 20.01 -6.80
C MET A 11 -13.44 20.80 -7.22
N GLU A 12 -13.63 20.96 -8.53
CA GLU A 12 -14.83 21.58 -9.06
C GLU A 12 -16.05 20.68 -8.80
N SER A 13 -17.15 21.30 -8.36
CA SER A 13 -18.45 20.66 -8.16
C SER A 13 -19.56 21.53 -8.75
N PRO A 14 -20.78 20.99 -8.94
CA PRO A 14 -21.92 21.80 -9.38
C PRO A 14 -22.29 22.95 -8.43
N ALA A 15 -21.84 22.91 -7.17
CA ALA A 15 -22.20 23.87 -6.13
C ALA A 15 -21.07 24.85 -5.76
N GLY A 16 -19.91 24.79 -6.43
CA GLY A 16 -18.71 25.58 -6.10
C GLY A 16 -17.44 24.72 -6.12
N ILE A 17 -16.43 25.11 -5.34
CA ILE A 17 -15.18 24.34 -5.19
C ILE A 17 -15.19 23.61 -3.85
N PHE A 18 -15.12 22.29 -3.91
CA PHE A 18 -14.91 21.44 -2.74
C PHE A 18 -13.43 21.39 -2.41
N LEU A 19 -13.08 21.64 -1.16
CA LEU A 19 -11.72 21.64 -0.63
C LEU A 19 -11.63 20.54 0.42
N SER A 20 -10.52 19.80 0.46
CA SER A 20 -10.16 18.93 1.59
C SER A 20 -8.66 18.97 1.84
N TRP A 21 -8.25 18.75 3.09
CA TRP A 21 -6.86 18.83 3.52
C TRP A 21 -6.59 17.95 4.75
N ARG A 22 -5.31 17.69 5.01
CA ARG A 22 -4.89 16.80 6.08
C ARG A 22 -5.00 17.48 7.43
N VAL A 23 -5.59 16.78 8.39
CA VAL A 23 -5.26 16.98 9.82
C VAL A 23 -4.04 16.10 10.11
N LEU A 24 -2.94 16.70 10.54
CA LEU A 24 -1.68 15.99 10.76
C LEU A 24 -1.66 15.41 12.17
N GLY A 25 -0.99 14.28 12.39
CA GLY A 25 -0.86 13.68 13.74
C GLY A 25 -0.10 14.58 14.72
N THR A 26 0.65 15.55 14.20
CA THR A 26 1.32 16.61 14.97
C THR A 26 0.41 17.77 15.35
N ASP A 27 -0.79 17.87 14.77
CA ASP A 27 -1.76 18.91 15.15
C ASP A 27 -2.31 18.66 16.56
N GLY A 28 -2.79 19.74 17.19
CA GLY A 28 -3.56 19.67 18.43
C GLY A 28 -5.04 19.43 18.16
N ASP A 29 -5.77 18.96 19.17
CA ASP A 29 -7.22 18.79 19.11
C ASP A 29 -7.95 20.12 18.80
N GLU A 30 -7.35 21.23 19.23
CA GLU A 30 -7.82 22.60 19.02
C GLU A 30 -7.25 23.27 17.75
N THR A 31 -6.46 22.57 16.92
CA THR A 31 -5.94 23.16 15.66
C THR A 31 -7.13 23.52 14.77
N GLY A 32 -7.14 24.75 14.26
CA GLY A 32 -8.09 25.25 13.29
C GLY A 32 -7.45 25.60 11.95
N PHE A 33 -8.28 25.83 10.93
CA PHE A 33 -7.82 26.05 9.56
C PHE A 33 -8.42 27.31 8.93
N ASN A 34 -7.55 28.19 8.45
CA ASN A 34 -7.92 29.33 7.62
C ASN A 34 -7.79 28.95 6.14
N LEU A 35 -8.81 29.25 5.34
CA LEU A 35 -8.78 29.00 3.89
C LEU A 35 -8.57 30.31 3.14
N TYR A 36 -7.81 30.23 2.06
CA TYR A 36 -7.49 31.34 1.18
C TYR A 36 -7.86 30.99 -0.25
N ARG A 37 -8.52 31.92 -0.95
CA ARG A 37 -8.79 31.89 -2.39
C ARG A 37 -8.06 33.05 -3.05
N ASN A 38 -7.17 32.77 -4.00
CA ASN A 38 -6.35 33.76 -4.70
C ASN A 38 -5.65 34.72 -3.73
N GLY A 39 -5.01 34.17 -2.69
CA GLY A 39 -4.34 34.93 -1.63
C GLY A 39 -5.24 35.64 -0.62
N LYS A 40 -6.57 35.65 -0.77
CA LYS A 40 -7.50 36.29 0.17
C LYS A 40 -8.16 35.26 1.08
N LYS A 41 -8.17 35.52 2.38
CA LYS A 41 -8.87 34.67 3.36
C LYS A 41 -10.37 34.65 3.06
N ILE A 42 -10.97 33.46 3.05
CA ILE A 42 -12.42 33.25 2.79
C ILE A 42 -13.18 32.72 4.02
N THR A 43 -12.48 32.37 5.09
CA THR A 43 -13.10 31.96 6.37
C THR A 43 -13.05 33.10 7.38
N ASP A 44 -14.19 33.42 7.99
CA ASP A 44 -14.26 34.45 9.04
C ASP A 44 -13.49 34.01 10.30
N LEU A 45 -13.70 32.75 10.70
CA LEU A 45 -13.01 32.09 11.81
C LEU A 45 -12.26 30.84 11.30
N ALA A 46 -11.23 30.44 12.03
CA ALA A 46 -10.53 29.20 11.74
C ALA A 46 -11.47 28.01 11.94
N LEU A 47 -11.54 27.12 10.93
CA LEU A 47 -12.40 25.95 10.95
C LEU A 47 -11.79 24.89 11.87
N SER A 48 -12.52 24.45 12.90
CA SER A 48 -12.08 23.41 13.84
C SER A 48 -12.84 22.08 13.69
N GLY A 49 -13.76 21.99 12.73
CA GLY A 49 -14.56 20.81 12.45
C GLY A 49 -13.89 19.85 11.44
N PRO A 50 -14.64 19.22 10.53
CA PRO A 50 -14.06 18.37 9.49
C PRO A 50 -13.09 19.16 8.61
N SER A 51 -12.08 18.49 8.07
CA SER A 51 -11.05 19.09 7.23
C SER A 51 -11.44 19.13 5.75
N ASN A 52 -12.68 19.56 5.51
CA ASN A 52 -13.23 19.84 4.20
C ASN A 52 -14.06 21.14 4.22
N PHE A 53 -14.30 21.71 3.04
CA PHE A 53 -15.06 22.95 2.90
C PHE A 53 -15.62 23.11 1.49
N LEU A 54 -16.84 23.63 1.35
CA LEU A 54 -17.40 24.00 0.05
C LEU A 54 -17.38 25.53 -0.12
N ASP A 55 -16.51 26.03 -0.98
CA ASP A 55 -16.53 27.43 -1.41
C ASP A 55 -17.53 27.61 -2.57
N GLN A 56 -18.73 28.09 -2.23
CA GLN A 56 -19.81 28.32 -3.19
C GLN A 56 -19.54 29.45 -4.20
N GLU A 57 -18.64 30.38 -3.86
CA GLU A 57 -18.26 31.49 -4.74
C GLU A 57 -17.05 31.13 -5.64
N GLY A 58 -16.40 30.00 -5.36
CA GLY A 58 -15.21 29.54 -6.02
C GLY A 58 -15.43 29.14 -7.48
N LYS A 59 -14.37 29.25 -8.28
CA LYS A 59 -14.35 28.95 -9.73
C LYS A 59 -13.15 28.09 -10.08
N VAL A 60 -13.25 27.38 -11.21
CA VAL A 60 -12.22 26.45 -11.70
C VAL A 60 -10.84 27.07 -11.97
N ASN A 61 -10.76 28.39 -12.16
CA ASN A 61 -9.50 29.10 -12.37
C ASN A 61 -8.90 29.68 -11.08
N ASP A 62 -9.59 29.54 -9.95
CA ASP A 62 -9.09 30.01 -8.67
C ASP A 62 -7.98 29.10 -8.14
N ARG A 63 -7.23 29.64 -7.19
CA ARG A 63 -6.20 28.93 -6.44
C ARG A 63 -6.50 28.96 -4.96
N TYR A 64 -6.20 27.85 -4.28
CA TYR A 64 -6.50 27.69 -2.86
C TYR A 64 -5.27 27.37 -2.04
N ALA A 65 -5.23 27.88 -0.82
CA ALA A 65 -4.27 27.49 0.20
C ALA A 65 -4.97 27.35 1.56
N VAL A 66 -4.42 26.51 2.41
CA VAL A 66 -4.88 26.30 3.79
C VAL A 66 -3.76 26.64 4.76
N GLU A 67 -4.11 27.30 5.86
CA GLU A 67 -3.20 27.67 6.93
C GLU A 67 -3.73 27.11 8.25
N ALA A 68 -2.93 26.25 8.88
CA ALA A 68 -3.23 25.72 10.18
C ALA A 68 -2.81 26.72 11.27
N VAL A 69 -3.70 26.90 12.24
CA VAL A 69 -3.51 27.81 13.36
C VAL A 69 -3.86 27.11 14.67
N GLN A 70 -3.08 27.38 15.71
CA GLN A 70 -3.38 26.96 17.07
C GLN A 70 -3.46 28.21 17.93
N LYS A 71 -4.68 28.53 18.41
CA LYS A 71 -4.98 29.81 19.06
C LYS A 71 -4.63 30.98 18.13
N ASN A 72 -3.51 31.68 18.36
CA ASN A 72 -3.04 32.80 17.54
C ASN A 72 -1.75 32.47 16.78
N ASP A 73 -1.18 31.27 16.94
CA ASP A 73 0.08 30.87 16.33
C ASP A 73 -0.17 30.15 15.00
N ILE A 74 0.59 30.52 13.97
CA ILE A 74 0.56 29.84 12.67
C ILE A 74 1.43 28.59 12.78
N LEU A 75 0.83 27.41 12.59
CA LEU A 75 1.54 26.14 12.59
C LEU A 75 2.17 25.82 11.23
N GLY A 76 1.54 26.29 10.14
CA GLY A 76 2.04 26.10 8.79
C GLY A 76 0.98 26.44 7.75
N ARG A 77 1.43 26.72 6.52
CA ARG A 77 0.57 27.04 5.37
C ARG A 77 0.95 26.17 4.17
N SER A 78 -0.04 25.65 3.48
CA SER A 78 0.13 24.88 2.24
C SER A 78 0.63 25.75 1.10
N GLN A 79 1.17 25.10 0.06
CA GLN A 79 1.30 25.74 -1.25
C GLN A 79 -0.10 26.06 -1.83
N GLU A 80 -0.12 26.96 -2.81
CA GLU A 80 -1.35 27.22 -3.57
C GLU A 80 -1.61 26.12 -4.61
N VAL A 81 -2.77 25.47 -4.51
CA VAL A 81 -3.18 24.41 -5.43
C VAL A 81 -4.18 24.92 -6.47
N LYS A 82 -4.18 24.27 -7.63
CA LYS A 82 -5.15 24.51 -8.70
C LYS A 82 -6.38 23.63 -8.49
N VAL A 83 -7.54 24.12 -8.92
CA VAL A 83 -8.77 23.32 -8.94
C VAL A 83 -8.67 22.21 -9.99
N TRP A 84 -9.05 20.99 -9.60
CA TRP A 84 -9.30 19.88 -10.51
C TRP A 84 -10.64 20.09 -11.20
N PRO A 85 -10.66 20.31 -12.53
CA PRO A 85 -11.90 20.59 -13.24
C PRO A 85 -12.78 19.33 -13.33
N MET A 86 -14.09 19.55 -13.38
CA MET A 86 -15.03 18.49 -13.73
C MET A 86 -14.81 18.08 -15.19
N LYS A 87 -14.56 16.79 -15.42
CA LYS A 87 -14.33 16.22 -16.75
C LYS A 87 -15.50 15.33 -17.14
N GLU A 88 -15.99 15.56 -18.35
CA GLU A 88 -17.07 14.77 -18.93
C GLU A 88 -16.64 13.31 -19.15
N PRO A 89 -17.56 12.33 -19.02
CA PRO A 89 -17.27 10.96 -19.40
C PRO A 89 -16.90 10.86 -20.89
N ARG A 90 -16.13 9.80 -21.21
CA ARG A 90 -15.72 9.47 -22.59
C ARG A 90 -16.94 9.41 -23.51
N LYS A 91 -16.76 9.82 -24.77
CA LYS A 91 -17.87 9.98 -25.74
C LYS A 91 -18.72 8.71 -25.89
N ASP A 92 -18.08 7.55 -25.90
CA ASP A 92 -18.69 6.21 -26.00
C ASP A 92 -19.39 5.75 -24.71
N ALA A 93 -19.09 6.39 -23.57
CA ALA A 93 -19.71 6.13 -22.28
C ALA A 93 -20.77 7.17 -21.89
N ARG A 94 -20.99 8.24 -22.69
CA ARG A 94 -21.99 9.28 -22.41
C ARG A 94 -23.41 8.72 -22.51
N LYS A 95 -24.16 8.81 -21.41
CA LYS A 95 -25.59 8.49 -21.33
C LYS A 95 -26.29 9.52 -20.44
N LYS A 96 -27.61 9.65 -20.59
CA LYS A 96 -28.43 10.52 -19.74
C LYS A 96 -28.30 10.08 -18.27
N GLY A 97 -28.04 11.04 -17.37
CA GLY A 97 -27.88 10.79 -15.93
C GLY A 97 -26.44 10.51 -15.48
N ILE A 98 -25.46 10.54 -16.37
CA ILE A 98 -24.03 10.50 -16.03
C ILE A 98 -23.51 11.93 -15.98
N THR A 99 -22.93 12.32 -14.85
CA THR A 99 -22.39 13.67 -14.63
C THR A 99 -20.90 13.71 -14.95
N ALA A 100 -20.34 14.91 -15.10
CA ALA A 100 -18.90 15.10 -15.04
C ALA A 100 -18.38 14.87 -13.61
N LEU A 101 -17.12 14.50 -13.46
CA LEU A 101 -16.45 14.32 -12.16
C LEU A 101 -15.10 15.03 -12.12
N PRO A 102 -14.68 15.57 -10.97
CA PRO A 102 -13.33 16.07 -10.77
C PRO A 102 -12.36 14.90 -10.61
N TYR A 103 -11.23 14.94 -11.32
CA TYR A 103 -10.09 14.04 -11.09
C TYR A 103 -8.81 14.65 -11.67
N LEU A 104 -7.67 14.35 -11.04
CA LEU A 104 -6.37 14.70 -11.58
C LEU A 104 -5.96 13.68 -12.64
N GLU A 105 -5.47 14.18 -13.78
CA GLU A 105 -4.88 13.34 -14.82
C GLU A 105 -3.40 13.68 -14.90
N ILE A 106 -2.55 12.68 -14.68
CA ILE A 106 -1.10 12.81 -14.68
C ILE A 106 -0.58 12.17 -15.96
N PRO A 107 -0.13 12.93 -16.96
CA PRO A 107 0.40 12.37 -18.20
C PRO A 107 1.63 11.49 -17.93
N LEU A 108 1.69 10.34 -18.59
CA LEU A 108 2.84 9.43 -18.54
C LEU A 108 3.56 9.40 -19.89
N SER A 109 4.82 8.98 -19.85
CA SER A 109 5.61 8.69 -21.05
C SER A 109 6.07 7.23 -21.02
N PRO A 110 5.24 6.27 -21.47
CA PRO A 110 5.59 4.85 -21.43
C PRO A 110 6.92 4.55 -22.13
N PRO A 111 7.75 3.62 -21.62
CA PRO A 111 8.98 3.20 -22.29
C PRO A 111 8.75 2.69 -23.73
N SER A 112 7.62 2.03 -23.96
CA SER A 112 7.15 1.63 -25.30
C SER A 112 5.64 1.35 -25.26
N SER A 113 5.04 1.04 -26.42
CA SER A 113 3.62 0.66 -26.53
C SER A 113 3.23 -0.61 -25.77
N GLU A 114 4.20 -1.45 -25.43
CA GLU A 114 3.98 -2.71 -24.70
C GLU A 114 3.87 -2.50 -23.19
N HIS A 115 4.34 -1.37 -22.68
CA HIS A 115 4.42 -1.14 -21.24
C HIS A 115 3.12 -0.64 -20.65
N ARG A 116 2.81 -1.13 -19.46
CA ARG A 116 1.64 -0.74 -18.67
C ARG A 116 2.12 -0.28 -17.30
N PRO A 117 1.64 0.84 -16.76
CA PRO A 117 1.93 1.18 -15.38
C PRO A 117 1.21 0.16 -14.49
N GLY A 118 1.99 -0.58 -13.70
CA GLY A 118 1.57 -1.65 -12.82
C GLY A 118 1.45 -1.16 -11.38
N ASP A 119 1.85 -2.00 -10.44
CA ASP A 119 1.78 -1.68 -9.02
C ASP A 119 2.53 -0.40 -8.65
N MET A 120 2.03 0.27 -7.61
CA MET A 120 2.51 1.57 -7.15
C MET A 120 2.65 1.61 -5.64
N SER A 121 3.60 2.41 -5.18
CA SER A 121 3.78 2.84 -3.80
C SER A 121 4.06 4.35 -3.79
N VAL A 122 4.16 4.92 -2.59
CA VAL A 122 4.36 6.35 -2.37
C VAL A 122 5.39 6.62 -1.28
N GLY A 123 6.06 7.75 -1.42
CA GLY A 123 6.95 8.34 -0.41
C GLY A 123 7.30 9.77 -0.81
N ASP A 124 7.60 10.60 0.18
CA ASP A 124 8.14 11.93 -0.04
C ASP A 124 9.63 11.81 -0.38
N LEU A 125 9.98 11.85 -1.66
CA LEU A 125 11.32 11.52 -2.14
C LEU A 125 12.28 12.71 -2.07
N ASP A 126 11.77 13.94 -1.97
CA ASP A 126 12.59 15.16 -1.91
C ASP A 126 12.41 16.00 -0.64
N GLY A 127 11.56 15.56 0.29
CA GLY A 127 11.38 16.09 1.64
C GLY A 127 10.49 17.32 1.69
N ASP A 128 9.61 17.51 0.69
CA ASP A 128 8.73 18.68 0.56
C ASP A 128 7.32 18.47 1.13
N GLY A 129 7.06 17.28 1.71
CA GLY A 129 5.82 16.91 2.38
C GLY A 129 4.71 16.47 1.43
N GLU A 130 4.97 16.45 0.12
CA GLU A 130 4.11 15.87 -0.90
C GLU A 130 4.59 14.45 -1.26
N TYR A 131 3.66 13.54 -1.57
CA TYR A 131 4.06 12.21 -2.03
C TYR A 131 4.40 12.22 -3.53
N GLU A 132 5.52 11.61 -3.88
CA GLU A 132 5.73 11.11 -5.23
C GLU A 132 5.09 9.73 -5.44
N LEU A 133 4.72 9.46 -6.68
CA LEU A 133 4.25 8.14 -7.11
C LEU A 133 5.43 7.34 -7.66
N VAL A 134 5.70 6.18 -7.07
CA VAL A 134 6.71 5.23 -7.54
C VAL A 134 6.01 3.97 -8.03
N PHE A 135 6.20 3.60 -9.29
CA PHE A 135 5.47 2.48 -9.88
C PHE A 135 6.31 1.69 -10.86
N GLU A 136 5.95 0.41 -11.03
CA GLU A 136 6.57 -0.42 -12.05
C GLU A 136 5.95 -0.18 -13.43
N TRP A 137 6.79 -0.24 -14.46
CA TRP A 137 6.34 -0.46 -15.82
C TRP A 137 6.38 -1.96 -16.11
N GLU A 138 5.22 -2.60 -16.12
CA GLU A 138 5.08 -4.00 -16.54
C GLU A 138 5.36 -4.13 -18.04
N GLY A 139 6.24 -5.05 -18.41
CA GLY A 139 6.65 -5.28 -19.79
C GLY A 139 7.67 -6.39 -19.92
N GLN A 140 8.19 -6.61 -21.14
CA GLN A 140 9.31 -7.57 -21.31
C GLN A 140 10.58 -7.10 -20.58
N GLN A 141 10.80 -5.78 -20.56
CA GLN A 141 11.84 -5.11 -19.79
C GLN A 141 11.16 -4.33 -18.66
N PRO A 142 11.25 -4.80 -17.41
CA PRO A 142 10.68 -4.07 -16.28
C PRO A 142 11.47 -2.80 -15.98
N TYR A 143 10.75 -1.74 -15.59
CA TYR A 143 11.34 -0.50 -15.07
C TYR A 143 10.64 -0.10 -13.78
N LEU A 144 11.34 0.68 -12.95
CA LEU A 144 10.74 1.40 -11.83
C LEU A 144 10.84 2.90 -12.12
N GLU A 145 9.77 3.66 -11.93
CA GLU A 145 9.71 5.09 -12.25
C GLU A 145 9.10 5.87 -11.10
N ALA A 146 9.69 7.04 -10.81
CA ALA A 146 9.15 8.01 -9.87
C ALA A 146 8.71 9.29 -10.60
N ILE A 147 7.51 9.77 -10.27
CA ILE A 147 6.95 11.02 -10.79
C ILE A 147 6.33 11.85 -9.65
N LYS A 148 6.38 13.17 -9.79
CA LYS A 148 5.57 14.10 -9.00
C LYS A 148 4.11 14.07 -9.46
N LEU A 149 3.19 14.53 -8.62
CA LEU A 149 1.76 14.65 -8.96
C LEU A 149 1.48 15.62 -10.12
N ASP A 150 2.40 16.53 -10.42
CA ASP A 150 2.34 17.42 -11.60
C ASP A 150 2.74 16.74 -12.92
N GLY A 151 3.16 15.47 -12.87
CA GLY A 151 3.59 14.66 -14.02
C GLY A 151 5.07 14.78 -14.37
N ARG A 152 5.85 15.55 -13.62
CA ARG A 152 7.31 15.61 -13.79
C ARG A 152 7.93 14.29 -13.36
N ARG A 153 8.53 13.57 -14.31
CA ARG A 153 9.36 12.40 -14.03
C ARG A 153 10.65 12.82 -13.33
N LEU A 154 10.94 12.21 -12.18
CA LEU A 154 12.22 12.36 -11.48
C LEU A 154 13.28 11.47 -12.11
N TRP A 155 13.01 10.17 -12.22
CA TRP A 155 13.94 9.18 -12.75
C TRP A 155 13.24 7.91 -13.22
N ARG A 156 13.99 7.04 -13.90
CA ARG A 156 13.59 5.68 -14.25
C ARG A 156 14.77 4.73 -14.07
N ILE A 157 14.59 3.70 -13.25
CA ILE A 157 15.51 2.58 -13.08
C ILE A 157 15.18 1.54 -14.14
N ASP A 158 16.18 1.10 -14.89
CA ASP A 158 16.10 -0.07 -15.76
C ASP A 158 16.45 -1.31 -14.94
N CYS A 159 15.45 -2.11 -14.58
CA CYS A 159 15.67 -3.24 -13.68
C CYS A 159 16.46 -4.39 -14.36
N GLY A 160 16.70 -4.31 -15.67
CA GLY A 160 17.38 -5.34 -16.43
C GLY A 160 16.57 -6.63 -16.58
N PRO A 161 17.16 -7.68 -17.19
CA PRO A 161 16.45 -8.92 -17.48
C PRO A 161 16.44 -9.93 -16.32
N ASN A 162 17.11 -9.62 -15.20
CA ASN A 162 17.41 -10.55 -14.10
C ASN A 162 16.53 -10.33 -12.86
N VAL A 163 15.31 -9.82 -13.08
CA VAL A 163 14.26 -9.62 -12.07
C VAL A 163 12.90 -10.16 -12.56
N THR A 164 11.84 -10.09 -11.76
CA THR A 164 10.49 -10.43 -12.25
C THR A 164 10.07 -9.39 -13.30
N ARG A 165 9.25 -9.79 -14.29
CA ARG A 165 8.81 -8.89 -15.38
C ARG A 165 7.57 -8.06 -15.02
N ASN A 166 6.91 -8.46 -13.94
CA ASN A 166 5.76 -7.84 -13.32
C ASN A 166 5.80 -8.16 -11.82
N LYS A 167 5.05 -7.42 -11.01
CA LYS A 167 4.99 -7.59 -9.56
C LYS A 167 6.38 -7.52 -8.93
N LEU A 168 7.14 -6.50 -9.35
CA LEU A 168 8.40 -6.19 -8.68
C LEU A 168 8.12 -5.95 -7.20
N ALA A 169 8.85 -6.67 -6.33
CA ALA A 169 8.83 -6.37 -4.91
C ALA A 169 9.74 -5.17 -4.63
N PHE A 170 9.13 -3.99 -4.51
CA PHE A 170 9.81 -2.74 -4.18
C PHE A 170 9.16 -2.09 -2.96
N LEU A 171 9.97 -1.41 -2.16
CA LEU A 171 9.58 -0.65 -0.97
C LEU A 171 9.93 0.82 -1.19
N VAL A 172 9.07 1.71 -0.74
CA VAL A 172 9.29 3.17 -0.78
C VAL A 172 9.07 3.71 0.62
N TYR A 173 10.15 4.15 1.25
CA TYR A 173 10.12 4.58 2.64
C TYR A 173 11.39 5.34 3.02
N ASP A 174 11.30 6.22 4.02
CA ASP A 174 12.45 6.86 4.65
C ASP A 174 13.12 5.88 5.62
N PHE A 175 14.09 5.11 5.12
CA PHE A 175 14.70 4.03 5.88
C PHE A 175 15.72 4.54 6.90
N ASP A 176 16.44 5.62 6.58
CA ASP A 176 17.46 6.18 7.48
C ASP A 176 16.94 7.32 8.37
N GLY A 177 15.72 7.79 8.17
CA GLY A 177 15.10 8.84 8.97
C GLY A 177 15.71 10.22 8.70
N ASP A 178 16.12 10.53 7.46
CA ASP A 178 16.59 11.87 7.07
C ASP A 178 15.46 12.81 6.62
N GLY A 179 14.22 12.30 6.56
CA GLY A 179 13.04 13.02 6.09
C GLY A 179 12.79 12.89 4.59
N LYS A 180 13.50 12.01 3.87
CA LYS A 180 13.31 11.71 2.46
C LYS A 180 13.26 10.21 2.25
N ALA A 181 12.23 9.74 1.57
CA ALA A 181 12.08 8.33 1.26
C ALA A 181 13.13 7.86 0.24
N GLU A 182 13.71 6.69 0.48
CA GLU A 182 14.43 5.91 -0.51
C GLU A 182 13.53 4.86 -1.16
N VAL A 183 14.08 4.20 -2.17
CA VAL A 183 13.45 3.09 -2.85
C VAL A 183 14.35 1.87 -2.74
N ALA A 184 13.82 0.74 -2.27
CA ALA A 184 14.56 -0.51 -2.17
C ALA A 184 13.86 -1.64 -2.93
N CYS A 185 14.59 -2.42 -3.71
CA CYS A 185 14.01 -3.55 -4.44
C CYS A 185 15.04 -4.65 -4.72
N LYS A 186 14.55 -5.83 -5.12
CA LYS A 186 15.40 -6.87 -5.67
C LYS A 186 15.96 -6.42 -7.02
N THR A 187 17.26 -6.47 -7.19
CA THR A 187 17.98 -6.22 -8.43
C THR A 187 18.79 -7.45 -8.85
N GLY A 188 19.51 -7.33 -9.96
CA GLY A 188 20.45 -8.35 -10.44
C GLY A 188 21.41 -7.75 -11.46
N PRO A 189 22.28 -8.57 -12.06
CA PRO A 189 23.19 -8.08 -13.09
C PRO A 189 22.44 -7.34 -14.19
N ARG A 190 23.10 -6.33 -14.76
CA ARG A 190 22.56 -5.39 -15.77
C ARG A 190 21.48 -4.41 -15.31
N THR A 191 21.10 -4.38 -14.02
CA THR A 191 20.27 -3.27 -13.53
C THR A 191 21.00 -1.95 -13.72
N ARG A 192 20.32 -0.91 -14.21
CA ARG A 192 20.82 0.46 -14.27
C ARG A 192 20.00 1.36 -13.38
N ASP A 193 20.70 2.13 -12.54
CA ASP A 193 20.09 3.09 -11.63
C ASP A 193 19.41 4.26 -12.40
N GLY A 194 18.74 5.15 -11.67
CA GLY A 194 18.05 6.32 -12.21
C GLY A 194 18.96 7.32 -12.94
N THR A 195 20.29 7.18 -12.80
CA THR A 195 21.29 7.97 -13.54
C THR A 195 21.76 7.28 -14.82
N GLY A 196 21.29 6.06 -15.10
CA GLY A 196 21.61 5.26 -16.28
C GLY A 196 22.89 4.43 -16.16
N ARG A 197 23.54 4.42 -14.99
CA ARG A 197 24.74 3.62 -14.75
C ARG A 197 24.37 2.24 -14.25
N PHE A 198 25.18 1.24 -14.59
CA PHE A 198 25.08 -0.06 -13.94
C PHE A 198 25.39 0.07 -12.45
N LEU A 199 24.85 -0.86 -11.66
CA LEU A 199 25.13 -0.94 -10.24
C LEU A 199 26.64 -1.17 -10.01
N SER A 200 27.16 -0.54 -8.97
CA SER A 200 28.60 -0.41 -8.72
C SER A 200 28.95 -0.43 -7.23
N LYS A 201 27.95 -0.58 -6.35
CA LYS A 201 28.15 -0.63 -4.89
C LYS A 201 28.03 -2.06 -4.37
N GLY A 202 28.77 -2.36 -3.31
CA GLY A 202 28.76 -3.66 -2.65
C GLY A 202 28.98 -4.82 -3.64
N PRO A 203 28.36 -6.00 -3.40
CA PRO A 203 28.49 -7.16 -4.27
C PRO A 203 28.02 -6.96 -5.71
N ALA A 204 27.10 -6.01 -5.97
CA ALA A 204 26.61 -5.73 -7.32
C ALA A 204 27.70 -5.12 -8.22
N GLY A 205 28.65 -4.36 -7.65
CA GLY A 205 29.73 -3.75 -8.41
C GLY A 205 30.83 -4.72 -8.87
N GLU A 206 30.78 -5.98 -8.42
CA GLU A 206 31.72 -7.03 -8.81
C GLU A 206 31.14 -7.97 -9.89
N ASP A 207 29.92 -7.71 -10.34
CA ASP A 207 29.19 -8.60 -11.22
C ASP A 207 29.48 -8.39 -12.71
N ASN A 208 28.88 -9.26 -13.53
CA ASN A 208 28.97 -9.15 -14.98
C ASN A 208 27.75 -8.44 -15.56
N ASP A 209 27.91 -7.16 -15.91
CA ASP A 209 26.92 -6.31 -16.61
C ASP A 209 26.40 -6.84 -17.96
N ARG A 210 26.91 -7.98 -18.43
CA ARG A 210 26.43 -8.68 -19.63
C ARG A 210 25.61 -9.94 -19.33
N GLU A 211 25.58 -10.36 -18.08
CA GLU A 211 24.98 -11.62 -17.66
C GLU A 211 23.45 -11.60 -17.79
N VAL A 212 22.92 -12.65 -18.40
CA VAL A 212 21.48 -12.90 -18.48
C VAL A 212 21.26 -14.26 -17.88
N LEU A 213 20.64 -14.28 -16.70
CA LEU A 213 20.46 -15.48 -15.91
C LEU A 213 19.42 -16.40 -16.55
N LYS A 214 19.67 -17.70 -16.40
CA LYS A 214 18.83 -18.77 -16.91
C LYS A 214 17.42 -18.66 -16.32
N ARG A 215 16.45 -18.97 -17.18
CA ARG A 215 15.05 -19.10 -16.79
C ARG A 215 14.47 -20.43 -17.21
N ILE A 216 13.60 -20.98 -16.38
CA ILE A 216 12.71 -22.10 -16.73
C ILE A 216 11.28 -21.59 -16.61
N SER A 217 10.49 -21.77 -17.66
CA SER A 217 9.10 -21.31 -17.71
C SER A 217 8.92 -19.82 -17.32
N GLY A 218 9.89 -18.98 -17.71
CA GLY A 218 9.91 -17.55 -17.44
C GLY A 218 10.43 -17.13 -16.06
N ARG A 219 10.77 -18.08 -15.17
CA ARG A 219 11.25 -17.81 -13.81
C ARG A 219 12.75 -18.00 -13.69
N LEU A 220 13.41 -17.15 -12.91
CA LEU A 220 14.83 -17.31 -12.59
C LEU A 220 15.03 -18.59 -11.79
N VAL A 221 16.08 -19.33 -12.13
CA VAL A 221 16.47 -20.61 -11.49
C VAL A 221 17.90 -20.57 -10.95
N GLU A 222 18.54 -19.42 -11.06
CA GLU A 222 19.88 -19.13 -10.56
C GLU A 222 19.96 -17.64 -10.18
N ASP A 223 20.96 -17.33 -9.36
CA ASP A 223 21.38 -16.01 -8.93
C ASP A 223 22.83 -15.79 -9.48
N PRO A 224 23.44 -14.59 -9.44
CA PRO A 224 23.35 -13.60 -8.37
C PRO A 224 22.08 -12.74 -8.38
N ALA A 225 21.66 -12.35 -7.19
CA ALA A 225 20.59 -11.38 -6.95
C ALA A 225 21.00 -10.48 -5.79
N TYR A 226 20.53 -9.23 -5.82
CA TYR A 226 20.84 -8.24 -4.80
C TYR A 226 19.58 -7.61 -4.25
N ILE A 227 19.73 -6.95 -3.12
CA ILE A 227 18.83 -5.91 -2.64
C ILE A 227 19.58 -4.60 -2.78
N SER A 228 19.01 -3.66 -3.52
CA SER A 228 19.61 -2.35 -3.74
C SER A 228 18.71 -1.26 -3.17
N VAL A 229 19.32 -0.28 -2.53
CA VAL A 229 18.68 0.96 -2.06
C VAL A 229 19.07 2.09 -3.01
N PHE A 230 18.08 2.86 -3.41
CA PHE A 230 18.19 3.95 -4.36
C PHE A 230 17.73 5.26 -3.74
N LYS A 231 18.48 6.33 -4.01
CA LYS A 231 18.16 7.67 -3.54
C LYS A 231 16.84 8.14 -4.13
N GLY A 232 15.86 8.50 -3.29
CA GLY A 232 14.53 8.93 -3.72
C GLY A 232 14.53 10.01 -4.80
N GLU A 233 15.30 11.09 -4.61
CA GLU A 233 15.29 12.23 -5.55
C GLU A 233 15.77 11.90 -6.97
N THR A 234 16.62 10.87 -7.13
CA THR A 234 17.41 10.67 -8.37
C THR A 234 17.40 9.25 -8.90
N GLY A 235 16.94 8.29 -8.10
CA GLY A 235 17.05 6.87 -8.37
C GLY A 235 18.50 6.38 -8.42
N ALA A 236 19.47 7.18 -7.97
CA ALA A 236 20.88 6.78 -7.95
C ALA A 236 21.11 5.67 -6.93
N GLU A 237 21.94 4.69 -7.26
CA GLU A 237 22.31 3.63 -6.32
C GLU A 237 23.02 4.22 -5.08
N LEU A 238 22.53 3.86 -3.89
CA LEU A 238 23.14 4.19 -2.61
C LEU A 238 23.94 3.00 -2.06
N ALA A 239 23.34 1.82 -2.04
CA ALA A 239 23.96 0.58 -1.58
C ALA A 239 23.33 -0.64 -2.25
N SER A 240 24.11 -1.71 -2.35
CA SER A 240 23.63 -3.03 -2.77
C SER A 240 24.25 -4.11 -1.88
N THR A 241 23.47 -5.12 -1.51
CA THR A 241 23.91 -6.31 -0.77
C THR A 241 23.35 -7.57 -1.42
N LEU A 242 23.90 -8.75 -1.12
CA LEU A 242 23.37 -10.01 -1.66
C LEU A 242 21.95 -10.25 -1.16
N TYR A 243 21.08 -10.69 -2.06
CA TYR A 243 19.74 -11.12 -1.72
C TYR A 243 19.81 -12.44 -0.96
N TRP A 244 19.26 -12.49 0.26
CA TRP A 244 19.18 -13.71 1.06
C TRP A 244 17.71 -14.14 1.28
N PRO A 245 17.40 -15.45 1.23
CA PRO A 245 18.29 -16.54 0.81
C PRO A 245 18.49 -16.56 -0.72
N PRO A 246 19.62 -17.13 -1.21
CA PRO A 246 19.82 -17.35 -2.64
C PRO A 246 18.88 -18.43 -3.19
N ILE A 247 18.75 -18.54 -4.52
CA ILE A 247 17.98 -19.59 -5.18
C ILE A 247 18.70 -20.92 -4.94
N GLY A 248 20.04 -20.87 -5.01
CA GLY A 248 20.92 -22.02 -4.96
C GLY A 248 21.21 -22.58 -6.37
N PRO A 249 22.03 -23.63 -6.46
CA PRO A 249 22.29 -24.32 -7.72
C PRO A 249 21.01 -24.92 -8.30
N GLU A 250 20.87 -24.89 -9.63
CA GLU A 250 19.71 -25.49 -10.32
C GLU A 250 19.49 -26.97 -9.95
N SER A 251 20.58 -27.71 -9.76
CA SER A 251 20.55 -29.13 -9.35
C SER A 251 19.94 -29.38 -7.97
N GLU A 252 19.84 -28.36 -7.13
CA GLU A 252 19.34 -28.43 -5.76
C GLU A 252 17.96 -27.77 -5.58
N LEU A 253 17.39 -27.19 -6.65
CA LEU A 253 16.11 -26.50 -6.60
C LEU A 253 14.98 -27.35 -6.00
N GLU A 254 14.87 -28.60 -6.45
CA GLU A 254 13.81 -29.50 -5.99
C GLU A 254 13.96 -29.81 -4.50
N ALA A 255 15.19 -30.03 -4.03
CA ALA A 255 15.46 -30.30 -2.62
C ALA A 255 15.28 -29.05 -1.74
N THR A 256 15.54 -27.86 -2.27
CA THR A 256 15.50 -26.59 -1.51
C THR A 256 14.11 -25.97 -1.46
N TRP A 257 13.38 -26.05 -2.58
CA TRP A 257 12.15 -25.30 -2.79
C TRP A 257 10.93 -26.18 -3.06
N ASP A 258 11.06 -27.50 -3.19
CA ASP A 258 10.02 -28.47 -3.58
C ASP A 258 9.53 -28.35 -5.04
N ASP A 259 10.31 -27.71 -5.94
CA ASP A 259 10.18 -27.84 -7.40
C ASP A 259 11.49 -27.60 -8.15
N ASN A 260 11.57 -28.11 -9.39
CA ASN A 260 12.74 -28.01 -10.26
C ASN A 260 12.60 -26.95 -11.37
N TYR A 261 11.67 -26.00 -11.25
CA TYR A 261 11.40 -24.99 -12.29
C TYR A 261 11.25 -23.56 -11.75
N GLY A 262 11.68 -23.34 -10.50
CA GLY A 262 11.82 -22.02 -9.86
C GLY A 262 10.51 -21.36 -9.42
N HIS A 263 9.39 -22.09 -9.38
CA HIS A 263 8.11 -21.47 -9.02
C HIS A 263 8.08 -20.98 -7.59
N ARG A 264 8.40 -21.84 -6.63
CA ARG A 264 8.33 -21.47 -5.21
C ARG A 264 9.43 -20.51 -4.82
N ALA A 265 10.64 -20.68 -5.38
CA ALA A 265 11.77 -19.76 -5.21
C ALA A 265 11.49 -18.35 -5.77
N SER A 266 10.65 -18.22 -6.80
CA SER A 266 10.32 -16.91 -7.38
C SER A 266 9.31 -16.08 -6.57
N SER A 267 8.70 -16.65 -5.52
CA SER A 267 7.79 -15.89 -4.66
C SER A 267 8.58 -15.00 -3.72
N ILE A 268 8.74 -13.74 -4.11
CA ILE A 268 9.39 -12.72 -3.31
C ILE A 268 8.34 -11.90 -2.58
N LYS A 269 8.65 -11.53 -1.34
CA LYS A 269 7.90 -10.57 -0.54
C LYS A 269 8.86 -9.57 0.08
N ALA A 270 8.36 -8.39 0.38
CA ALA A 270 9.12 -7.37 1.07
C ALA A 270 8.22 -6.60 2.03
N ALA A 271 8.78 -6.09 3.12
CA ALA A 271 8.08 -5.30 4.12
C ALA A 271 9.00 -4.26 4.75
N VAL A 272 8.39 -3.28 5.39
CA VAL A 272 9.06 -2.39 6.35
C VAL A 272 8.51 -2.71 7.72
N LEU A 273 9.38 -2.82 8.73
CA LEU A 273 9.00 -3.00 10.13
C LEU A 273 9.62 -1.89 10.96
N TYR A 274 8.84 -1.23 11.82
CA TYR A 274 9.40 -0.39 12.88
C TYR A 274 9.70 -1.24 14.10
N GLN A 275 10.88 -1.03 14.68
CA GLN A 275 11.17 -1.54 16.02
C GLN A 275 11.09 -0.38 17.01
N ASN A 276 10.50 -0.59 18.17
CA ASN A 276 10.33 0.45 19.17
C ASN A 276 11.68 1.11 19.50
N GLY A 277 11.75 2.44 19.38
CA GLY A 277 12.95 3.23 19.63
C GLY A 277 14.06 3.11 18.57
N SER A 278 13.82 2.46 17.43
CA SER A 278 14.77 2.27 16.34
C SER A 278 14.27 2.86 15.01
N ARG A 279 15.18 2.92 14.03
CA ARG A 279 14.86 3.15 12.62
C ARG A 279 14.17 1.94 12.00
N PRO A 280 13.38 2.12 10.93
CA PRO A 280 12.73 1.02 10.23
C PRO A 280 13.73 -0.01 9.69
N LEU A 281 13.29 -1.26 9.64
CA LEU A 281 13.96 -2.37 9.00
C LEU A 281 13.31 -2.66 7.65
N LEU A 282 14.12 -3.00 6.65
CA LEU A 282 13.66 -3.58 5.41
C LEU A 282 13.70 -5.10 5.56
N VAL A 283 12.61 -5.79 5.27
CA VAL A 283 12.58 -7.27 5.26
C VAL A 283 12.37 -7.74 3.84
N PHE A 284 13.21 -8.64 3.35
CA PHE A 284 13.00 -9.34 2.09
C PHE A 284 12.89 -10.85 2.35
N ALA A 285 11.84 -11.45 1.80
CA ALA A 285 11.51 -12.84 2.00
C ALA A 285 11.37 -13.60 0.68
N ARG A 286 11.70 -14.89 0.71
CA ARG A 286 11.56 -15.83 -0.39
C ARG A 286 10.81 -17.07 0.04
N GLY A 287 9.82 -17.44 -0.76
CA GLY A 287 9.00 -18.63 -0.58
C GLY A 287 7.76 -18.36 0.28
N ILE A 288 6.69 -19.10 -0.05
CA ILE A 288 5.39 -19.06 0.65
C ILE A 288 4.76 -20.45 0.80
N TYR A 289 5.03 -21.35 -0.15
CA TYR A 289 4.37 -22.67 -0.26
C TYR A 289 5.09 -23.81 0.47
N SER A 290 6.41 -23.69 0.64
CA SER A 290 7.29 -24.74 1.17
C SER A 290 8.24 -24.11 2.17
N ARG A 291 9.53 -23.99 1.83
CA ARG A 291 10.50 -23.18 2.56
C ARG A 291 10.05 -21.73 2.56
N ILE A 292 10.12 -21.09 3.72
CA ILE A 292 9.99 -19.65 3.90
C ILE A 292 11.28 -19.19 4.57
N ALA A 293 11.96 -18.24 3.95
CA ALA A 293 13.17 -17.68 4.51
C ALA A 293 13.28 -16.19 4.17
N MET A 294 13.74 -15.40 5.13
CA MET A 294 13.77 -13.95 5.04
C MET A 294 14.88 -13.33 5.89
N GLN A 295 15.43 -12.22 5.39
CA GLN A 295 16.43 -11.44 6.10
C GLN A 295 15.94 -10.02 6.25
N SER A 296 16.18 -9.45 7.41
CA SER A 296 16.00 -8.03 7.66
C SER A 296 17.31 -7.27 7.47
N TYR A 297 17.20 -6.01 7.07
CA TYR A 297 18.31 -5.11 6.83
C TYR A 297 18.02 -3.75 7.44
N ARG A 298 19.09 -3.08 7.88
CA ARG A 298 19.05 -1.69 8.30
C ARG A 298 19.85 -0.85 7.33
N TRP A 299 19.23 0.24 6.87
CA TRP A 299 19.90 1.31 6.13
C TRP A 299 20.16 2.47 7.10
N ASP A 300 21.42 2.86 7.28
CA ASP A 300 21.80 3.96 8.18
C ASP A 300 22.14 5.28 7.45
N GLY A 301 21.96 5.32 6.13
CA GLY A 301 22.39 6.39 5.23
C GLY A 301 23.76 6.14 4.60
N ILE A 302 24.49 5.11 5.07
CA ILE A 302 25.85 4.78 4.62
C ILE A 302 25.97 3.28 4.30
N ARG A 303 25.41 2.42 5.15
CA ARG A 303 25.53 0.95 5.06
C ARG A 303 24.17 0.28 5.11
N LEU A 304 24.03 -0.75 4.29
CA LEU A 304 22.90 -1.66 4.28
C LEU A 304 23.34 -2.97 4.93
N GLU A 305 23.03 -3.15 6.21
CA GLU A 305 23.56 -4.24 7.03
C GLU A 305 22.45 -5.22 7.43
N PRO A 306 22.68 -6.55 7.36
CA PRO A 306 21.72 -7.53 7.85
C PRO A 306 21.55 -7.41 9.37
N VAL A 307 20.33 -7.62 9.87
CA VAL A 307 20.01 -7.55 11.31
C VAL A 307 19.64 -8.92 11.87
N TRP A 308 18.64 -9.58 11.29
CA TRP A 308 18.23 -10.92 11.67
C TRP A 308 17.81 -11.75 10.46
N THR A 309 17.73 -13.06 10.65
CA THR A 309 17.23 -14.02 9.66
C THR A 309 16.21 -14.95 10.27
N PHE A 310 15.20 -15.31 9.49
CA PHE A 310 14.26 -16.37 9.80
C PHE A 310 14.27 -17.38 8.65
N ASP A 311 14.43 -18.68 8.93
CA ASP A 311 14.39 -19.74 7.92
C ASP A 311 13.75 -21.01 8.48
N THR A 312 12.72 -21.49 7.77
CA THR A 312 12.04 -22.74 8.11
C THR A 312 12.90 -23.99 7.97
N GLU A 313 14.04 -23.90 7.30
CA GLU A 313 15.02 -24.99 7.15
C GLU A 313 16.28 -24.78 8.00
N ASP A 314 16.28 -23.81 8.93
CA ASP A 314 17.39 -23.59 9.85
C ASP A 314 17.60 -24.81 10.76
N PRO A 315 18.78 -25.48 10.72
CA PRO A 315 19.06 -26.62 11.59
C PRO A 315 19.23 -26.24 13.07
N GLU A 316 19.55 -24.97 13.38
CA GLU A 316 19.64 -24.46 14.76
C GLU A 316 18.26 -24.16 15.36
N HIS A 317 17.24 -23.97 14.51
CA HIS A 317 15.85 -23.71 14.88
C HIS A 317 14.86 -24.71 14.24
N PRO A 318 14.93 -26.02 14.59
CA PRO A 318 14.05 -27.04 14.01
C PRO A 318 12.55 -26.79 14.26
N GLU A 319 12.21 -26.00 15.28
CA GLU A 319 10.84 -25.54 15.57
C GLU A 319 10.27 -24.67 14.44
N TYR A 320 11.09 -23.99 13.64
CA TYR A 320 10.63 -23.16 12.52
C TYR A 320 10.06 -23.97 11.36
N ARG A 321 10.25 -25.29 11.33
CA ARG A 321 9.63 -26.16 10.31
C ARG A 321 8.10 -26.07 10.29
N LYS A 322 7.45 -25.71 11.41
CA LYS A 322 5.99 -25.55 11.47
C LYS A 322 5.47 -24.37 10.62
N TYR A 323 6.33 -23.39 10.30
CA TYR A 323 5.98 -22.22 9.50
C TYR A 323 6.02 -22.49 7.99
N ARG A 324 6.46 -23.68 7.55
CA ARG A 324 6.43 -24.03 6.13
C ARG A 324 5.02 -23.95 5.56
N GLY A 325 4.92 -23.43 4.33
CA GLY A 325 3.66 -23.41 3.58
C GLY A 325 2.56 -22.50 4.15
N GLN A 326 2.90 -21.60 5.07
CA GLN A 326 1.94 -20.70 5.71
C GLN A 326 1.81 -19.34 4.98
N GLY A 327 2.78 -18.99 4.14
CA GLY A 327 2.85 -17.68 3.49
C GLY A 327 1.67 -17.40 2.57
N ASN A 328 1.20 -16.15 2.50
CA ASN A 328 0.22 -15.71 1.52
C ASN A 328 0.90 -15.15 0.26
N HIS A 329 0.10 -14.92 -0.79
CA HIS A 329 0.53 -14.09 -1.91
C HIS A 329 0.74 -12.61 -1.56
N SER A 330 0.48 -12.21 -0.32
CA SER A 330 0.69 -10.89 0.27
C SER A 330 1.10 -11.05 1.74
N LEU A 331 1.30 -9.94 2.44
CA LEU A 331 1.63 -9.89 3.86
C LEU A 331 1.00 -8.64 4.48
N ALA A 332 0.94 -8.61 5.80
CA ALA A 332 0.54 -7.44 6.56
C ALA A 332 1.57 -7.13 7.64
N VAL A 333 1.58 -5.87 8.07
CA VAL A 333 2.50 -5.36 9.09
C VAL A 333 1.70 -4.59 10.13
N GLY A 334 2.05 -4.76 11.40
CA GLY A 334 1.58 -3.93 12.50
C GLY A 334 2.05 -4.46 13.85
N ASP A 335 2.00 -3.61 14.86
CA ASP A 335 2.13 -3.97 16.28
C ASP A 335 0.92 -4.81 16.70
N VAL A 336 1.13 -6.12 16.85
CA VAL A 336 0.04 -7.07 17.14
C VAL A 336 0.09 -7.61 18.57
N ASP A 337 1.18 -7.41 19.29
CA ASP A 337 1.35 -7.83 20.69
C ASP A 337 1.45 -6.68 21.70
N GLY A 338 1.49 -5.43 21.21
CA GLY A 338 1.38 -4.20 21.99
C GLY A 338 2.70 -3.70 22.58
N ASP A 339 3.85 -4.16 22.05
CA ASP A 339 5.17 -3.76 22.55
C ASP A 339 5.72 -2.46 21.91
N GLY A 340 5.01 -1.93 20.90
CA GLY A 340 5.37 -0.74 20.14
C GLY A 340 6.27 -0.98 18.93
N SER A 341 6.56 -2.24 18.61
CA SER A 341 7.24 -2.69 17.40
C SER A 341 6.25 -3.33 16.44
N ASP A 342 6.59 -3.37 15.15
CA ASP A 342 5.78 -4.05 14.15
C ASP A 342 6.22 -5.51 13.98
N GLU A 343 5.24 -6.41 13.98
CA GLU A 343 5.41 -7.79 13.56
C GLU A 343 5.05 -7.96 12.09
N LEU A 344 5.60 -9.01 11.48
CA LEU A 344 5.29 -9.40 10.11
C LEU A 344 4.28 -10.54 10.09
N ILE A 345 3.03 -10.25 9.72
CA ILE A 345 2.05 -11.31 9.44
C ILE A 345 2.25 -11.84 8.01
N TYR A 346 2.82 -13.03 7.93
CA TYR A 346 3.16 -13.72 6.69
C TYR A 346 2.12 -14.78 6.35
N GLY A 347 0.86 -14.35 6.13
CA GLY A 347 -0.27 -15.25 5.85
C GLY A 347 -0.77 -15.96 7.11
N ALA A 348 -0.65 -17.29 7.16
CA ALA A 348 -1.09 -18.14 8.27
C ALA A 348 -0.04 -18.29 9.40
N CYS A 349 0.95 -17.41 9.43
CA CYS A 349 1.93 -17.29 10.50
C CYS A 349 2.33 -15.83 10.71
N ALA A 350 2.99 -15.54 11.83
CA ALA A 350 3.58 -14.25 12.14
C ALA A 350 5.03 -14.41 12.60
N ILE A 351 5.87 -13.47 12.20
CA ILE A 351 7.28 -13.35 12.58
C ILE A 351 7.41 -12.10 13.44
N ASP A 352 8.08 -12.26 14.57
CA ASP A 352 8.33 -11.22 15.55
C ASP A 352 9.31 -10.15 15.02
N HIS A 353 9.29 -8.94 15.59
CA HIS A 353 10.13 -7.82 15.17
C HIS A 353 11.63 -8.09 15.30
N GLU A 354 12.03 -9.06 16.14
CA GLU A 354 13.42 -9.54 16.29
C GLU A 354 13.79 -10.68 15.32
N GLY A 355 12.86 -11.12 14.46
CA GLY A 355 13.08 -12.20 13.50
C GLY A 355 12.83 -13.60 14.05
N THR A 356 12.26 -13.71 15.25
CA THR A 356 11.84 -15.01 15.80
C THR A 356 10.44 -15.38 15.31
N GLY A 357 10.12 -16.67 15.29
CA GLY A 357 8.76 -17.09 14.94
C GLY A 357 7.77 -16.79 16.08
N LEU A 358 6.79 -15.91 15.85
CA LEU A 358 5.75 -15.58 16.83
C LEU A 358 4.73 -16.72 16.96
N TYR A 359 4.04 -17.05 15.88
CA TYR A 359 3.17 -18.24 15.80
C TYR A 359 2.98 -18.75 14.38
N SER A 360 2.52 -20.00 14.26
CA SER A 360 1.99 -20.57 13.03
C SER A 360 0.66 -21.27 13.34
N THR A 361 -0.38 -20.98 12.56
CA THR A 361 -1.69 -21.62 12.75
C THR A 361 -1.76 -23.03 12.18
N GLY A 362 -0.85 -23.38 11.26
CA GLY A 362 -0.90 -24.63 10.49
C GLY A 362 -2.01 -24.66 9.44
N MET A 363 -2.74 -23.56 9.24
CA MET A 363 -3.86 -23.49 8.30
C MET A 363 -3.42 -23.26 6.84
N GLY A 364 -2.15 -22.92 6.62
CA GLY A 364 -1.52 -22.88 5.31
C GLY A 364 -1.87 -21.68 4.44
N HIS A 365 -1.29 -21.69 3.25
CA HIS A 365 -1.35 -20.66 2.22
C HIS A 365 -2.75 -20.11 1.89
N GLY A 366 -2.78 -18.81 1.57
CA GLY A 366 -3.95 -18.05 1.17
C GLY A 366 -3.66 -16.90 0.21
N ASP A 367 -4.75 -16.32 -0.28
CA ASP A 367 -4.76 -15.40 -1.43
C ASP A 367 -5.14 -13.96 -1.08
N SER A 368 -5.65 -13.75 0.13
CA SER A 368 -6.15 -12.48 0.65
C SER A 368 -6.18 -12.45 2.17
N HIS A 369 -6.16 -11.24 2.74
CA HIS A 369 -6.28 -11.03 4.17
C HIS A 369 -6.81 -9.64 4.52
N ALA A 370 -7.14 -9.44 5.80
CA ALA A 370 -7.31 -8.14 6.43
C ALA A 370 -6.65 -8.18 7.82
N LEU A 371 -5.83 -7.18 8.15
CA LEU A 371 -5.23 -6.96 9.47
C LEU A 371 -5.77 -5.64 10.00
N GLY A 372 -6.45 -5.62 11.14
CA GLY A 372 -6.92 -4.38 11.76
C GLY A 372 -7.72 -4.67 13.02
N ASP A 373 -8.31 -3.63 13.61
CA ASP A 373 -9.30 -3.77 14.68
C ASP A 373 -10.65 -4.17 14.06
N LEU A 374 -10.79 -5.47 13.74
CA LEU A 374 -11.92 -6.01 12.97
C LEU A 374 -13.09 -6.38 13.90
N ASP A 375 -12.78 -6.72 15.14
CA ASP A 375 -13.73 -6.99 16.21
C ASP A 375 -13.41 -6.07 17.41
N PRO A 376 -13.96 -4.83 17.45
CA PRO A 376 -13.65 -3.85 18.49
C PRO A 376 -13.97 -4.27 19.93
N SER A 377 -14.64 -5.40 20.11
CA SER A 377 -14.91 -5.98 21.44
C SER A 377 -13.85 -7.00 21.88
N HIS A 378 -12.94 -7.40 21.00
CA HIS A 378 -11.77 -8.21 21.27
C HIS A 378 -10.53 -7.31 21.37
N PRO A 379 -9.81 -7.26 22.50
CA PRO A 379 -8.63 -6.41 22.63
C PRO A 379 -7.49 -6.83 21.68
N GLY A 380 -6.90 -5.85 21.00
CA GLY A 380 -5.81 -6.04 20.06
C GLY A 380 -6.31 -6.00 18.61
N LEU A 381 -5.45 -6.41 17.68
CA LEU A 381 -5.84 -6.53 16.27
C LEU A 381 -6.28 -7.96 15.96
N GLU A 382 -7.11 -8.11 14.93
CA GLU A 382 -7.46 -9.39 14.33
C GLU A 382 -6.86 -9.53 12.93
N PHE A 383 -6.69 -10.78 12.52
CA PHE A 383 -6.34 -11.14 11.17
C PHE A 383 -7.37 -12.08 10.56
N TYR A 384 -8.03 -11.62 9.50
CA TYR A 384 -8.95 -12.40 8.70
C TYR A 384 -8.24 -12.94 7.45
N GLN A 385 -8.43 -14.22 7.12
CA GLN A 385 -7.72 -14.88 6.03
C GLN A 385 -8.60 -15.90 5.29
N GLY A 386 -8.46 -15.96 3.97
CA GLY A 386 -8.92 -17.10 3.16
C GLY A 386 -7.79 -18.09 2.87
N HIS A 387 -8.10 -19.39 2.82
CA HIS A 387 -7.13 -20.49 2.66
C HIS A 387 -7.41 -21.34 1.41
N GLU A 388 -6.33 -21.74 0.72
CA GLU A 388 -6.45 -22.50 -0.55
C GLU A 388 -6.49 -24.04 -0.36
N ASN A 389 -6.10 -24.55 0.82
CA ASN A 389 -5.85 -25.98 1.04
C ASN A 389 -7.10 -26.88 1.13
N LYS A 390 -8.28 -26.39 0.73
CA LYS A 390 -9.54 -27.14 0.70
C LYS A 390 -9.92 -27.80 2.03
N THR A 391 -9.48 -27.19 3.14
CA THR A 391 -9.82 -27.63 4.49
C THR A 391 -10.40 -26.49 5.32
N TYR A 392 -9.63 -25.42 5.53
CA TYR A 392 -9.98 -24.39 6.52
C TYR A 392 -10.91 -23.30 5.97
N GLY A 393 -10.90 -23.04 4.66
CA GLY A 393 -11.77 -22.05 4.05
C GLY A 393 -11.42 -20.63 4.48
N ILE A 394 -12.02 -20.14 5.57
CA ILE A 394 -11.71 -18.83 6.16
C ILE A 394 -11.46 -18.95 7.67
N SER A 395 -10.61 -18.07 8.20
CA SER A 395 -10.36 -17.92 9.63
C SER A 395 -10.32 -16.45 10.04
N MET A 396 -10.79 -16.17 11.26
CA MET A 396 -10.52 -14.95 12.01
C MET A 396 -9.70 -15.34 13.24
N ARG A 397 -8.60 -14.63 13.49
CA ARG A 397 -7.74 -14.90 14.64
C ARG A 397 -7.28 -13.63 15.32
N ALA A 398 -6.97 -13.74 16.61
CA ALA A 398 -6.22 -12.70 17.32
C ALA A 398 -4.84 -12.57 16.66
N ALA A 399 -4.49 -11.37 16.20
CA ALA A 399 -3.33 -11.15 15.34
C ALA A 399 -2.01 -11.42 16.06
N GLY A 400 -1.92 -11.14 17.38
CA GLY A 400 -0.69 -11.32 18.16
C GLY A 400 -0.44 -12.73 18.68
N THR A 401 -1.49 -13.51 18.93
CA THR A 401 -1.34 -14.87 19.51
C THR A 401 -1.54 -15.98 18.49
N GLY A 402 -2.24 -15.69 17.38
CA GLY A 402 -2.69 -16.69 16.43
C GLY A 402 -3.88 -17.54 16.89
N GLU A 403 -4.49 -17.20 18.03
CA GLU A 403 -5.69 -17.88 18.53
C GLU A 403 -6.85 -17.72 17.53
N ILE A 404 -7.39 -18.84 17.06
CA ILE A 404 -8.52 -18.86 16.14
C ILE A 404 -9.79 -18.48 16.91
N LEU A 405 -10.32 -17.29 16.64
CA LEU A 405 -11.55 -16.80 17.23
C LEU A 405 -12.75 -17.52 16.63
N TRP A 406 -12.73 -17.71 15.31
CA TRP A 406 -13.67 -18.56 14.58
C TRP A 406 -13.11 -18.99 13.23
N GLU A 407 -13.65 -20.09 12.69
CA GLU A 407 -13.32 -20.58 11.36
C GLU A 407 -14.58 -21.03 10.61
N SER A 408 -14.50 -21.06 9.29
CA SER A 408 -15.53 -21.63 8.45
C SER A 408 -14.89 -22.47 7.33
N ARG A 409 -14.85 -23.78 7.57
CA ARG A 409 -14.25 -24.80 6.69
C ARG A 409 -14.84 -24.80 5.28
N SER A 410 -13.98 -25.12 4.30
CA SER A 410 -14.33 -25.24 2.90
C SER A 410 -13.60 -26.41 2.27
N ALA A 411 -14.31 -27.26 1.51
CA ALA A 411 -13.73 -28.33 0.69
C ALA A 411 -13.19 -27.82 -0.67
N SER A 412 -13.20 -26.52 -0.87
CA SER A 412 -12.75 -25.81 -2.08
C SER A 412 -11.80 -24.68 -1.68
N ASP A 413 -11.01 -24.25 -2.66
CA ASP A 413 -10.18 -23.05 -2.55
C ASP A 413 -11.05 -21.81 -2.28
N VAL A 414 -10.62 -21.00 -1.30
CA VAL A 414 -11.18 -19.67 -1.00
C VAL A 414 -10.17 -18.58 -1.41
N GLY A 415 -10.00 -18.41 -2.72
CA GLY A 415 -9.05 -17.45 -3.32
C GLY A 415 -9.45 -15.97 -3.28
N ARG A 416 -10.53 -15.60 -2.56
CA ARG A 416 -10.90 -14.21 -2.23
C ARG A 416 -11.66 -14.15 -0.92
N ALA A 417 -11.24 -13.23 -0.06
CA ALA A 417 -11.88 -12.88 1.18
C ALA A 417 -11.47 -11.46 1.58
N TRP A 418 -12.38 -10.68 2.17
CA TRP A 418 -12.07 -9.40 2.82
C TRP A 418 -12.89 -9.25 4.09
N ALA A 419 -12.40 -8.46 5.03
CA ALA A 419 -13.13 -8.04 6.22
C ALA A 419 -13.02 -6.52 6.37
N ALA A 420 -14.14 -5.83 6.57
CA ALA A 420 -14.21 -4.39 6.82
C ALA A 420 -15.59 -4.01 7.38
N ASP A 421 -15.67 -2.95 8.19
CA ASP A 421 -16.95 -2.34 8.55
C ASP A 421 -17.52 -1.65 7.31
N VAL A 422 -18.59 -2.20 6.75
CA VAL A 422 -19.28 -1.68 5.55
C VAL A 422 -20.78 -1.48 5.80
N ASP A 423 -21.23 -1.72 7.04
CA ASP A 423 -22.64 -1.73 7.41
C ASP A 423 -22.85 -1.45 8.90
N ALA A 424 -23.22 -0.21 9.22
CA ALA A 424 -23.47 0.28 10.57
C ALA A 424 -24.51 -0.51 11.39
N ARG A 425 -25.24 -1.47 10.80
CA ARG A 425 -26.16 -2.37 11.51
C ARG A 425 -25.44 -3.42 12.34
N PHE A 426 -24.19 -3.72 12.03
CA PHE A 426 -23.38 -4.74 12.69
C PHE A 426 -22.14 -4.06 13.32
N PRO A 427 -21.89 -4.23 14.62
CA PRO A 427 -20.66 -3.72 15.22
C PRO A 427 -19.42 -4.47 14.71
N GLY A 428 -18.39 -3.74 14.30
CA GLY A 428 -17.14 -4.30 13.78
C GLY A 428 -17.21 -4.61 12.29
N ALA A 429 -16.28 -5.43 11.81
CA ALA A 429 -16.13 -5.73 10.40
C ALA A 429 -17.04 -6.87 9.91
N GLU A 430 -17.74 -6.66 8.80
CA GLU A 430 -18.33 -7.74 8.02
C GLU A 430 -17.22 -8.54 7.34
N CYS A 431 -17.38 -9.86 7.29
CA CYS A 431 -16.46 -10.76 6.62
C CYS A 431 -17.13 -11.42 5.42
N THR A 432 -16.48 -11.36 4.26
CA THR A 432 -16.93 -12.05 3.05
C THR A 432 -15.87 -12.99 2.51
N SER A 433 -16.29 -13.98 1.75
CA SER A 433 -15.40 -14.81 0.95
C SER A 433 -16.14 -15.49 -0.21
N ILE A 434 -15.39 -16.02 -1.17
CA ILE A 434 -16.01 -16.83 -2.24
C ILE A 434 -16.59 -18.13 -1.66
N ALA A 435 -17.76 -18.51 -2.17
CA ALA A 435 -18.44 -19.77 -1.87
C ALA A 435 -18.81 -20.01 -0.39
N ARG A 436 -18.75 -18.98 0.46
CA ARG A 436 -19.25 -19.01 1.85
C ARG A 436 -20.29 -17.91 2.07
N PRO A 437 -21.19 -18.07 3.06
CA PRO A 437 -22.03 -16.98 3.52
C PRO A 437 -21.18 -15.82 4.09
N ASN A 438 -21.68 -14.59 3.96
CA ASN A 438 -21.08 -13.46 4.66
C ASN A 438 -21.42 -13.54 6.15
N THR A 439 -20.53 -13.03 6.99
CA THR A 439 -20.70 -13.03 8.44
C THR A 439 -20.45 -11.65 9.03
N ASP A 440 -20.89 -11.43 10.26
CA ASP A 440 -20.35 -10.38 11.12
C ASP A 440 -18.93 -10.72 11.59
N CYS A 441 -18.33 -9.82 12.39
CA CYS A 441 -16.97 -9.98 12.94
C CYS A 441 -16.82 -11.20 13.87
N LYS A 442 -17.93 -11.77 14.36
CA LYS A 442 -17.99 -12.93 15.25
C LYS A 442 -18.24 -14.25 14.51
N GLY A 443 -18.36 -14.21 13.18
CA GLY A 443 -18.63 -15.39 12.36
C GLY A 443 -20.10 -15.80 12.31
N ASN A 444 -21.03 -14.96 12.79
CA ASN A 444 -22.46 -15.22 12.64
C ASN A 444 -22.89 -14.85 11.22
N VAL A 445 -23.61 -15.75 10.54
CA VAL A 445 -24.10 -15.51 9.19
C VAL A 445 -25.08 -14.34 9.17
N ILE A 446 -24.88 -13.40 8.25
CA ILE A 446 -25.75 -12.26 8.01
C ILE A 446 -26.51 -12.43 6.69
N GLU A 447 -27.69 -11.83 6.58
CA GLU A 447 -28.52 -11.92 5.37
C GLU A 447 -28.01 -11.02 4.22
N THR A 448 -27.17 -10.03 4.54
CA THR A 448 -26.65 -9.09 3.54
C THR A 448 -25.65 -9.77 2.60
N ASN A 449 -25.87 -9.62 1.29
CA ASN A 449 -25.02 -10.22 0.27
C ASN A 449 -24.01 -9.22 -0.30
N TYR A 450 -22.78 -9.25 0.21
CA TYR A 450 -21.65 -8.53 -0.37
C TYR A 450 -20.92 -9.35 -1.43
N ASN A 451 -20.23 -8.63 -2.32
CA ASN A 451 -19.43 -9.23 -3.36
C ASN A 451 -17.99 -9.48 -2.87
N SER A 452 -17.59 -10.74 -2.79
CA SER A 452 -16.24 -11.14 -2.36
C SER A 452 -15.12 -10.76 -3.33
N TYR A 453 -15.45 -10.30 -4.55
CA TYR A 453 -14.48 -9.71 -5.49
C TYR A 453 -14.27 -8.20 -5.31
N SER A 454 -14.99 -7.57 -4.38
CA SER A 454 -14.74 -6.18 -4.02
C SER A 454 -13.51 -6.04 -3.12
N GLN A 455 -13.05 -4.82 -2.95
CA GLN A 455 -12.06 -4.40 -1.97
C GLN A 455 -12.62 -3.19 -1.21
N PRO A 456 -12.55 -3.18 0.13
CA PRO A 456 -13.01 -2.07 0.93
C PRO A 456 -12.18 -0.80 0.68
N VAL A 457 -12.82 0.37 0.74
CA VAL A 457 -12.19 1.70 0.57
C VAL A 457 -13.00 2.76 1.32
N TYR A 458 -12.36 3.69 2.02
CA TYR A 458 -13.02 4.87 2.55
C TYR A 458 -13.16 5.93 1.45
N PHE A 459 -14.38 6.22 1.01
CA PHE A 459 -14.59 7.18 -0.08
C PHE A 459 -15.68 8.21 0.21
N ASP A 460 -16.72 7.88 0.97
CA ASP A 460 -17.83 8.77 1.22
C ASP A 460 -17.69 9.61 2.52
N GLY A 461 -18.79 10.04 3.13
CA GLY A 461 -18.77 10.90 4.30
C GLY A 461 -18.85 10.20 5.65
N ASP A 462 -19.25 8.93 5.69
CA ASP A 462 -19.44 8.17 6.93
C ASP A 462 -18.18 7.39 7.34
N VAL A 463 -18.27 6.57 8.39
CA VAL A 463 -17.12 5.80 8.92
C VAL A 463 -17.08 4.36 8.41
N GLN A 464 -18.07 3.95 7.62
CA GLN A 464 -18.08 2.66 6.94
C GLN A 464 -17.18 2.75 5.70
N ARG A 465 -16.77 1.58 5.19
CA ARG A 465 -16.03 1.46 3.93
C ARG A 465 -16.99 1.15 2.80
N GLU A 466 -16.78 1.83 1.68
CA GLU A 466 -17.37 1.48 0.40
C GLU A 466 -16.70 0.24 -0.19
N LEU A 467 -17.33 -0.32 -1.23
CA LEU A 467 -16.83 -1.50 -1.92
C LEU A 467 -16.39 -1.17 -3.36
N ARG A 468 -15.07 -1.27 -3.60
CA ARG A 468 -14.45 -1.15 -4.92
C ARG A 468 -14.41 -2.49 -5.64
N ASN A 469 -15.01 -2.60 -6.83
CA ASN A 469 -14.79 -3.75 -7.73
C ASN A 469 -14.29 -3.26 -9.09
N GLY A 470 -12.99 -3.42 -9.32
CA GLY A 470 -12.32 -2.78 -10.45
C GLY A 470 -12.44 -1.27 -10.37
N THR A 471 -12.96 -0.61 -11.40
CA THR A 471 -13.08 0.85 -11.42
C THR A 471 -14.42 1.36 -10.88
N ILE A 472 -15.21 0.51 -10.21
CA ILE A 472 -16.52 0.89 -9.66
C ILE A 472 -16.44 0.93 -8.15
N ILE A 473 -16.92 2.02 -7.53
CA ILE A 473 -17.13 2.14 -6.07
C ILE A 473 -18.63 2.13 -5.80
N SER A 474 -19.07 1.30 -4.87
CA SER A 474 -20.48 1.08 -4.52
C SER A 474 -20.75 1.39 -3.04
N LEU A 475 -21.95 1.92 -2.77
CA LEU A 475 -22.49 2.06 -1.41
C LEU A 475 -23.06 0.72 -0.97
N GLY A 476 -22.30 -0.06 -0.19
CA GLY A 476 -22.70 -1.42 0.20
C GLY A 476 -23.14 -2.30 -1.00
N PRO A 477 -24.24 -3.08 -0.89
CA PRO A 477 -24.70 -3.96 -1.96
C PRO A 477 -25.47 -3.25 -3.10
N SER A 478 -25.84 -1.97 -2.94
CA SER A 478 -26.67 -1.24 -3.92
C SER A 478 -26.35 0.25 -4.00
N GLY A 479 -26.18 0.77 -5.22
CA GLY A 479 -25.80 2.16 -5.46
C GLY A 479 -24.35 2.26 -5.94
N ARG A 480 -24.03 3.32 -6.70
CA ARG A 480 -22.69 3.54 -7.25
C ARG A 480 -22.29 4.98 -7.01
N ILE A 481 -21.08 5.17 -6.47
CA ILE A 481 -20.46 6.49 -6.30
C ILE A 481 -19.61 6.81 -7.53
N LEU A 482 -18.77 5.85 -7.93
CA LEU A 482 -17.84 6.01 -9.04
C LEU A 482 -18.01 4.86 -10.05
N GLU A 483 -17.96 5.20 -11.33
CA GLU A 483 -17.79 4.27 -12.45
C GLU A 483 -16.60 4.72 -13.31
N GLY A 484 -15.38 4.56 -12.79
CA GLY A 484 -14.13 5.10 -13.33
C GLY A 484 -13.85 4.74 -14.79
N TRP A 485 -14.30 3.57 -15.27
CA TRP A 485 -14.17 3.18 -16.68
C TRP A 485 -14.84 4.17 -17.64
N ARG A 486 -15.84 4.93 -17.18
CA ARG A 486 -16.48 5.99 -17.97
C ARG A 486 -15.57 7.18 -18.23
N TYR A 487 -14.57 7.38 -17.39
CA TYR A 487 -13.54 8.42 -17.50
C TYR A 487 -12.22 7.87 -18.05
N GLY A 488 -12.20 6.60 -18.47
CA GLY A 488 -11.03 5.97 -19.08
C GLY A 488 -10.14 5.21 -18.09
N ALA A 489 -10.53 5.07 -16.83
CA ALA A 489 -9.79 4.27 -15.86
C ALA A 489 -9.75 2.79 -16.28
N GLY A 490 -8.57 2.17 -16.12
CA GLY A 490 -8.34 0.75 -16.29
C GLY A 490 -7.69 0.16 -15.04
N THR A 491 -7.92 -1.13 -14.81
CA THR A 491 -7.27 -1.87 -13.73
C THR A 491 -5.97 -2.51 -14.19
N ILE A 492 -5.17 -2.96 -13.23
CA ILE A 492 -4.02 -3.85 -13.43
C ILE A 492 -4.39 -5.29 -13.01
N HIS A 493 -3.49 -6.24 -13.27
CA HIS A 493 -3.60 -7.65 -12.83
C HIS A 493 -4.86 -8.45 -13.25
N SER A 494 -5.46 -8.12 -14.40
CA SER A 494 -6.51 -8.93 -15.03
C SER A 494 -7.70 -9.24 -14.09
N SER A 495 -7.83 -10.49 -13.61
CA SER A 495 -8.93 -10.94 -12.75
C SER A 495 -8.85 -10.41 -11.32
N LYS A 496 -7.68 -9.98 -10.85
CA LYS A 496 -7.53 -9.32 -9.53
C LYS A 496 -8.18 -7.93 -9.56
N LYS A 497 -8.12 -7.25 -10.71
CA LYS A 497 -8.75 -5.95 -10.97
C LYS A 497 -8.26 -4.86 -10.00
N ASP A 498 -6.97 -4.85 -9.73
CA ASP A 498 -6.37 -3.91 -8.78
C ASP A 498 -6.37 -2.48 -9.35
N ALA A 499 -6.47 -1.51 -8.45
CA ALA A 499 -6.02 -0.15 -8.73
C ALA A 499 -4.48 -0.15 -8.72
N ASN A 500 -3.86 0.90 -9.27
CA ASN A 500 -2.42 1.06 -9.12
C ASN A 500 -2.07 1.33 -7.65
N LEU A 501 -2.88 2.16 -6.98
CA LEU A 501 -2.79 2.48 -5.56
C LEU A 501 -4.19 2.84 -5.01
N VAL A 502 -4.45 2.47 -3.76
CA VAL A 502 -5.53 3.00 -2.91
C VAL A 502 -4.89 3.48 -1.60
N ALA A 503 -4.90 4.79 -1.35
CA ALA A 503 -4.32 5.36 -0.12
C ALA A 503 -4.80 6.82 0.09
N ASP A 504 -4.93 7.27 1.34
CA ASP A 504 -4.99 8.70 1.69
C ASP A 504 -3.64 9.35 1.34
N ILE A 505 -3.53 9.92 0.14
CA ILE A 505 -2.30 10.58 -0.32
C ILE A 505 -2.48 12.08 -0.45
N LEU A 506 -3.72 12.58 -0.40
CA LEU A 506 -4.11 13.98 -0.52
C LEU A 506 -5.42 14.20 0.26
N GLY A 507 -5.80 15.45 0.43
CA GLY A 507 -7.09 15.79 1.02
C GLY A 507 -7.16 15.44 2.51
N ASP A 508 -8.36 15.10 2.95
CA ASP A 508 -8.62 14.63 4.31
C ASP A 508 -8.43 13.11 4.41
N TRP A 509 -9.00 12.48 5.44
CA TRP A 509 -8.73 11.09 5.78
C TRP A 509 -9.23 10.04 4.77
N ARG A 510 -9.93 10.42 3.71
CA ARG A 510 -10.49 9.46 2.75
C ARG A 510 -9.46 9.06 1.72
N GLU A 511 -9.61 7.88 1.16
CA GLU A 511 -8.59 7.27 0.32
C GLU A 511 -8.72 7.77 -1.12
N GLU A 512 -7.63 8.29 -1.69
CA GLU A 512 -7.52 8.44 -3.13
C GLU A 512 -7.38 7.07 -3.79
N ILE A 513 -7.84 7.00 -5.04
CA ILE A 513 -7.64 5.84 -5.90
C ILE A 513 -6.92 6.27 -7.17
N VAL A 514 -5.78 5.63 -7.42
CA VAL A 514 -4.98 5.83 -8.62
C VAL A 514 -5.24 4.68 -9.59
N PHE A 515 -5.73 5.02 -10.79
CA PHE A 515 -5.86 4.07 -11.89
C PHE A 515 -5.02 4.51 -13.07
N ARG A 516 -4.45 3.56 -13.80
CA ARG A 516 -3.97 3.83 -15.16
C ARG A 516 -5.13 4.24 -16.06
N ARG A 517 -4.87 5.07 -17.06
CA ARG A 517 -5.78 5.25 -18.18
C ARG A 517 -5.71 4.02 -19.09
N GLY A 518 -6.81 3.70 -19.75
CA GLY A 518 -6.95 2.49 -20.58
C GLY A 518 -5.88 2.31 -21.67
N ASP A 519 -5.31 3.42 -22.15
CA ASP A 519 -4.23 3.49 -23.15
C ASP A 519 -2.81 3.59 -22.55
N ASN A 520 -2.69 3.56 -21.22
CA ASN A 520 -1.45 3.63 -20.44
C ASN A 520 -0.67 4.95 -20.57
N GLN A 521 -1.28 5.99 -21.13
CA GLN A 521 -0.62 7.29 -21.36
C GLN A 521 -0.84 8.29 -20.20
N ALA A 522 -1.57 7.91 -19.16
CA ALA A 522 -1.81 8.74 -17.99
C ALA A 522 -2.17 7.89 -16.76
N LEU A 523 -2.00 8.46 -15.58
CA LEU A 523 -2.68 8.05 -14.34
C LEU A 523 -3.88 8.96 -14.10
N LEU A 524 -4.94 8.40 -13.53
CA LEU A 524 -6.16 9.08 -13.11
C LEU A 524 -6.26 8.95 -11.59
N VAL A 525 -6.17 10.07 -10.89
CA VAL A 525 -6.28 10.13 -9.42
C VAL A 525 -7.66 10.67 -9.07
N PHE A 526 -8.44 9.84 -8.38
CA PHE A 526 -9.75 10.20 -7.85
C PHE A 526 -9.62 10.43 -6.34
N SER A 527 -10.06 11.60 -5.88
CA SER A 527 -10.24 11.94 -4.46
C SER A 527 -11.73 12.08 -4.16
N SER A 528 -12.14 11.99 -2.90
CA SER A 528 -13.54 12.14 -2.51
C SER A 528 -14.02 13.59 -2.66
N TRP A 529 -15.05 13.80 -3.47
CA TRP A 529 -15.76 15.08 -3.61
C TRP A 529 -17.04 15.16 -2.77
N LEU A 530 -17.28 14.18 -1.90
CA LEU A 530 -18.45 14.13 -1.03
C LEU A 530 -18.11 14.85 0.28
N PRO A 531 -19.05 15.54 0.95
CA PRO A 531 -18.78 16.08 2.28
C PRO A 531 -18.76 14.96 3.33
N THR A 532 -17.98 15.19 4.38
CA THR A 532 -17.95 14.42 5.64
C THR A 532 -18.06 15.37 6.82
N ASP A 533 -18.73 14.94 7.88
CA ASP A 533 -18.74 15.62 9.19
C ASP A 533 -17.62 15.11 10.11
N ARG A 534 -16.86 14.09 9.67
CA ARG A 534 -15.79 13.45 10.42
C ARG A 534 -14.49 14.25 10.28
N ARG A 535 -14.00 14.76 11.42
CA ARG A 535 -12.61 15.19 11.55
C ARG A 535 -11.77 13.97 11.91
N ASN A 536 -10.71 13.73 11.16
CA ASN A 536 -9.78 12.65 11.43
C ASN A 536 -8.36 13.04 11.00
N TYR A 537 -7.36 12.46 11.66
CA TYR A 537 -5.98 12.55 11.19
C TYR A 537 -5.83 11.87 9.83
N THR A 538 -4.88 12.32 9.00
CA THR A 538 -4.51 11.56 7.80
C THR A 538 -4.17 10.12 8.18
N LEU A 539 -4.68 9.15 7.42
CA LEU A 539 -4.48 7.73 7.67
C LEU A 539 -3.01 7.34 7.50
N MET A 540 -2.23 8.12 6.74
CA MET A 540 -0.78 7.92 6.60
C MET A 540 0.00 8.20 7.89
N HIS A 541 -0.65 8.71 8.94
CA HIS A 541 -0.08 8.83 10.28
C HIS A 541 -0.55 7.74 11.25
N ASP A 542 -1.43 6.82 10.83
CA ASP A 542 -1.66 5.55 11.52
C ASP A 542 -0.57 4.55 11.09
N SER A 543 0.13 3.95 12.06
CA SER A 543 1.28 3.08 11.77
C SER A 543 0.87 1.84 10.98
N THR A 544 -0.18 1.15 11.43
CA THR A 544 -0.74 -0.03 10.75
C THR A 544 -1.13 0.31 9.32
N TYR A 545 -1.89 1.39 9.11
CA TYR A 545 -2.31 1.80 7.77
C TYR A 545 -1.12 2.14 6.87
N ARG A 546 -0.19 2.99 7.33
CA ARG A 546 0.97 3.42 6.53
C ARG A 546 1.84 2.24 6.14
N MET A 547 2.09 1.29 7.05
CA MET A 547 2.86 0.08 6.76
C MET A 547 2.14 -0.82 5.75
N ASN A 548 0.81 -0.93 5.83
CA ASN A 548 0.03 -1.70 4.85
C ASN A 548 -0.07 -1.00 3.48
N VAL A 549 0.08 0.34 3.42
CA VAL A 549 0.29 1.07 2.14
C VAL A 549 1.66 0.77 1.55
N VAL A 550 2.74 0.67 2.36
CA VAL A 550 4.09 0.29 1.87
C VAL A 550 4.04 -1.04 1.12
N VAL A 551 3.31 -2.02 1.67
CA VAL A 551 3.31 -3.40 1.17
C VAL A 551 2.15 -3.69 0.21
N GLN A 552 1.37 -2.67 -0.18
CA GLN A 552 0.21 -2.84 -1.07
C GLN A 552 0.59 -3.41 -2.45
N ASN A 553 1.78 -3.08 -2.97
CA ASN A 553 2.30 -3.61 -4.23
C ASN A 553 2.87 -5.04 -4.12
N ILE A 554 2.92 -5.62 -2.92
CA ILE A 554 3.68 -6.84 -2.68
C ILE A 554 2.81 -8.08 -2.99
N GLY A 555 2.95 -8.56 -4.23
CA GLY A 555 2.38 -9.82 -4.69
C GLY A 555 0.93 -9.72 -5.16
N TYR A 556 -0.05 -10.04 -4.29
CA TYR A 556 -1.49 -9.83 -4.56
C TYR A 556 -2.00 -8.70 -3.66
N ASN A 557 -2.24 -7.53 -4.25
CA ASN A 557 -2.52 -6.30 -3.54
C ASN A 557 -3.70 -6.45 -2.58
N GLN A 558 -3.49 -6.11 -1.31
CA GLN A 558 -4.53 -6.10 -0.28
C GLN A 558 -4.78 -4.67 0.21
N PRO A 559 -6.02 -4.33 0.61
CA PRO A 559 -6.34 -3.02 1.16
C PRO A 559 -5.61 -2.75 2.48
N ALA A 560 -5.19 -1.51 2.68
CA ALA A 560 -4.75 -1.03 3.99
C ALA A 560 -5.95 -0.91 4.95
N HIS A 561 -5.65 -1.05 6.23
CA HIS A 561 -6.59 -1.06 7.35
C HIS A 561 -5.97 -0.28 8.51
N LEU A 562 -6.83 0.24 9.39
CA LEU A 562 -6.42 1.03 10.54
C LEU A 562 -6.08 0.14 11.73
N GLY A 563 -5.16 0.60 12.57
CA GLY A 563 -4.83 -0.04 13.85
C GLY A 563 -5.82 0.24 14.98
N PHE A 564 -7.02 0.76 14.68
CA PHE A 564 -8.02 1.15 15.67
C PHE A 564 -9.45 1.15 15.09
N ASP A 565 -10.45 0.99 15.96
CA ASP A 565 -11.88 1.12 15.63
C ASP A 565 -12.23 2.54 15.14
N PHE A 566 -12.53 2.64 13.85
CA PHE A 566 -12.83 3.91 13.20
C PHE A 566 -14.19 4.51 13.58
N THR A 567 -15.08 3.72 14.20
CA THR A 567 -16.37 4.20 14.70
C THR A 567 -16.22 5.10 15.93
N GLN A 568 -15.13 4.95 16.68
CA GLN A 568 -14.77 5.83 17.79
C GLN A 568 -13.98 7.05 17.31
N PRO A 569 -13.91 8.16 18.07
CA PRO A 569 -12.96 9.23 17.78
C PRO A 569 -11.55 8.67 17.64
N ALA A 570 -10.86 8.98 16.55
CA ALA A 570 -9.55 8.41 16.30
C ALA A 570 -8.55 8.79 17.41
N PRO A 571 -7.73 7.83 17.86
CA PRO A 571 -6.69 8.12 18.82
C PRO A 571 -5.70 9.11 18.21
N LYS A 572 -5.15 10.00 19.04
CA LYS A 572 -4.06 10.87 18.59
C LYS A 572 -2.85 10.00 18.23
N PRO A 573 -2.31 10.09 17.00
CA PRO A 573 -1.15 9.32 16.60
C PRO A 573 0.05 9.60 17.51
N ALA A 574 0.66 8.54 18.04
CA ALA A 574 1.86 8.62 18.88
C ALA A 574 3.13 8.75 18.01
N ILE A 575 3.19 9.81 17.21
CA ILE A 575 4.20 9.94 16.15
C ILE A 575 5.22 11.05 16.43
N ARG A 576 6.39 10.90 15.82
CA ARG A 576 7.33 12.00 15.57
C ARG A 576 7.55 12.10 14.08
N THR A 577 7.56 13.32 13.57
CA THR A 577 7.86 13.62 12.17
C THR A 577 9.28 14.16 12.06
N ILE A 578 9.95 13.81 10.97
CA ILE A 578 11.28 14.29 10.63
C ILE A 578 11.12 15.17 9.41
N GLN A 579 11.44 16.45 9.56
CA GLN A 579 11.48 17.36 8.42
C GLN A 579 12.92 17.39 7.88
N SER A 580 13.06 17.21 6.58
CA SER A 580 14.37 17.27 5.91
C SER A 580 15.05 18.63 6.20
N ARG A 581 16.37 18.61 6.41
CA ARG A 581 17.17 19.81 6.73
C ARG A 581 17.62 20.58 5.51
#